data_AF-A0A235IHN8-F1
#
_entry.id   AF-A0A235IHN8-F1
#
_cell.length_a   1.000
_cell.length_b   1.000
_cell.length_c   1.000
_cell.angle_alpha   90.00
_cell.angle_beta   90.00
_cell.angle_gamma   90.00
#
_symmetry.space_group_name_H-M   'P 1'
#
loop_
_entity.id
_entity.type
_entity.pdbx_description
1 polymer ?
#
loop_
_entity_poly.entity_id
_entity_poly.type
_entity_poly.pdbx_seq_one_letter_code
_entity_poly.pdbx_strand_id
1 'polypeptide(L)'
;MTYLLAELDSLKINVKKLYLDRGFFNTPVIRWLQALDIPFLMPAIKTGKKGGIKQFLKGKKSYKTTYTITRDKDDSVTFDLWIVCKYRKGKCNQHGVKYFVYVAYKVKTNLDYIYQDYRKRFGIETSYRLKNICRIRTNNKNPVLRLLFVGISFLLVNIWVNLLWRRISRKRKGSRLIYRTLFTLKQMLAFLSQALQRKYQVFESIYLPSG
;
A
#
# COMPACT_ATOMS: atom_id res chain seq x y z
N MET A 1 -7.61 11.70 7.91
CA MET A 1 -7.58 10.32 8.45
C MET A 1 -8.90 9.99 9.16
N THR A 2 -9.42 10.90 9.97
CA THR A 2 -10.72 10.82 10.67
C THR A 2 -11.90 10.43 9.78
N TYR A 3 -12.11 11.17 8.68
CA TYR A 3 -13.23 10.89 7.75
C TYR A 3 -13.20 9.47 7.18
N LEU A 4 -12.01 8.99 6.78
CA LEU A 4 -11.87 7.64 6.24
C LEU A 4 -12.20 6.56 7.27
N LEU A 5 -11.76 6.72 8.52
CA LEU A 5 -12.06 5.74 9.56
C LEU A 5 -13.54 5.77 9.96
N ALA A 6 -14.16 6.94 9.99
CA ALA A 6 -15.59 7.06 10.23
C ALA A 6 -16.42 6.35 9.16
N GLU A 7 -16.02 6.48 7.89
CA GLU A 7 -16.65 5.77 6.77
C GLU A 7 -16.41 4.24 6.84
N LEU A 8 -15.27 3.79 7.38
CA LEU A 8 -15.04 2.36 7.57
C LEU A 8 -15.90 1.77 8.69
N ASP A 9 -16.15 2.56 9.73
CA ASP A 9 -17.00 2.18 10.85
C ASP A 9 -18.47 2.04 10.41
N SER A 10 -18.97 2.99 9.61
CA SER A 10 -20.32 2.89 9.01
C SER A 10 -20.48 1.66 8.13
N LEU A 11 -19.41 1.24 7.45
CA LEU A 11 -19.36 0.02 6.62
C LEU A 11 -19.08 -1.26 7.43
N LYS A 12 -18.94 -1.19 8.76
CA LYS A 12 -18.62 -2.31 9.67
C LYS A 12 -17.36 -3.08 9.27
N ILE A 13 -16.36 -2.40 8.70
CA ILE A 13 -15.12 -3.02 8.24
C ILE A 13 -14.11 -3.06 9.39
N ASN A 14 -13.80 -4.26 9.89
CA ASN A 14 -12.78 -4.42 10.92
C ASN A 14 -11.36 -4.24 10.34
N VAL A 15 -10.67 -3.19 10.81
CA VAL A 15 -9.28 -2.88 10.43
C VAL A 15 -8.31 -3.78 11.20
N LYS A 16 -7.84 -4.84 10.57
CA LYS A 16 -6.87 -5.78 11.19
C LYS A 16 -5.51 -5.16 11.49
N LYS A 17 -5.01 -4.34 10.58
CA LYS A 17 -3.69 -3.68 10.68
C LYS A 17 -3.57 -2.55 9.66
N LEU A 18 -3.08 -1.41 10.11
CA LEU A 18 -2.82 -0.24 9.28
C LEU A 18 -1.31 -0.12 8.97
N TYR A 19 -0.97 0.06 7.70
CA TYR A 19 0.41 0.34 7.27
C TYR A 19 0.50 1.80 6.84
N LEU A 20 1.34 2.58 7.52
CA LEU A 20 1.45 4.01 7.29
C LEU A 20 2.81 4.41 6.72
N ASP A 21 2.79 5.54 6.02
CA ASP A 21 3.95 6.17 5.44
C ASP A 21 4.79 6.88 6.50
N ARG A 22 6.07 7.16 6.17
CA ARG A 22 6.94 7.97 7.03
C ARG A 22 6.37 9.37 7.28
N GLY A 23 5.60 9.92 6.34
CA GLY A 23 4.96 11.23 6.48
C GLY A 23 3.93 11.31 7.61
N PHE A 24 3.39 10.17 8.08
CA PHE A 24 2.45 10.11 9.20
C PHE A 24 3.14 9.99 10.56
N PHE A 25 4.48 10.01 10.60
CA PHE A 25 5.24 9.98 11.85
C PHE A 25 5.14 11.35 12.56
N ASN A 26 4.10 11.50 13.38
CA ASN A 26 3.85 12.68 14.19
C ASN A 26 3.20 12.28 15.52
N THR A 27 3.57 12.97 16.61
CA THR A 27 3.09 12.69 17.97
C THR A 27 1.56 12.63 18.08
N PRO A 28 0.78 13.61 17.54
CA PRO A 28 -0.68 13.58 17.63
C PRO A 28 -1.30 12.42 16.86
N VAL A 29 -0.70 12.03 15.72
CA VAL A 29 -1.21 10.92 14.90
C VAL A 29 -1.02 9.59 15.62
N ILE A 30 0.15 9.37 16.23
CA ILE A 30 0.44 8.16 17.01
C ILE A 30 -0.53 8.07 18.19
N ARG A 31 -0.66 9.15 18.96
CA ARG A 31 -1.58 9.22 20.11
C ARG A 31 -3.02 8.92 19.71
N TRP A 32 -3.49 9.54 18.62
CA TRP A 32 -4.84 9.34 18.12
C TRP A 32 -5.09 7.89 17.66
N LEU A 33 -4.13 7.26 16.97
CA LEU A 33 -4.25 5.85 16.56
C LEU A 33 -4.23 4.89 17.75
N GLN A 34 -3.45 5.19 18.79
CA GLN A 34 -3.43 4.43 20.04
C GLN A 34 -4.75 4.58 20.80
N ALA A 35 -5.32 5.79 20.85
CA ALA A 35 -6.61 6.05 21.49
C ALA A 35 -7.77 5.31 20.82
N LEU A 36 -7.72 5.15 19.48
CA LEU A 36 -8.69 4.34 18.73
C LEU A 36 -8.42 2.84 18.78
N ASP A 37 -7.37 2.41 19.48
CA ASP A 37 -6.92 1.02 19.61
C ASP A 37 -6.68 0.29 18.27
N ILE A 38 -6.21 1.00 17.25
CA ILE A 38 -6.04 0.44 15.91
C ILE A 38 -4.62 -0.13 15.77
N PRO A 39 -4.43 -1.43 15.48
CA PRO A 39 -3.09 -1.97 15.24
C PRO A 39 -2.43 -1.30 14.04
N PHE A 40 -1.25 -0.71 14.21
CA PHE A 40 -0.56 -0.03 13.11
C PHE A 40 0.93 -0.31 13.07
N LEU A 41 1.51 -0.11 11.88
CA LEU A 41 2.92 -0.20 11.60
C LEU A 41 3.36 0.94 10.69
N MET A 42 4.33 1.74 11.15
CA MET A 42 4.86 2.87 10.38
C MET A 42 6.37 2.98 10.53
N PRO A 43 7.10 3.52 9.55
CA PRO A 43 8.54 3.73 9.67
C PRO A 43 8.79 4.99 10.50
N ALA A 44 9.69 4.91 11.48
CA ALA A 44 10.07 6.06 12.27
C ALA A 44 11.00 7.00 11.48
N ILE A 45 10.90 8.30 11.74
CA ILE A 45 11.90 9.28 11.28
C ILE A 45 13.12 9.16 12.19
N LYS A 46 14.31 9.09 11.59
CA LYS A 46 15.58 8.99 12.32
C LYS A 46 15.98 10.37 12.84
N THR A 47 15.29 10.84 13.86
CA THR A 47 15.47 12.19 14.42
C THR A 47 16.63 12.23 15.42
N GLY A 48 17.29 13.40 15.50
CA GLY A 48 18.42 13.70 16.39
C GLY A 48 19.80 13.35 15.82
N LYS A 49 20.85 14.12 16.17
CA LYS A 49 22.25 13.84 15.76
C LYS A 49 22.90 12.80 16.69
N LYS A 50 22.84 13.02 18.00
CA LYS A 50 23.36 12.12 19.06
C LYS A 50 22.30 11.61 20.05
N GLY A 51 21.09 12.19 20.06
CA GLY A 51 19.95 11.78 20.88
C GLY A 51 18.73 11.38 20.04
N GLY A 52 17.65 10.95 20.70
CA GLY A 52 16.40 10.53 20.05
C GLY A 52 16.52 9.17 19.36
N ILE A 53 15.75 8.94 18.30
CA ILE A 53 15.66 7.60 17.68
C ILE A 53 17.01 7.10 17.13
N LYS A 54 17.94 8.01 16.79
CA LYS A 54 19.29 7.61 16.37
C LYS A 54 20.12 6.94 17.46
N GLN A 55 19.82 7.16 18.74
CA GLN A 55 20.55 6.54 19.84
C GLN A 55 20.41 5.01 19.84
N PHE A 56 19.26 4.53 19.35
CA PHE A 56 18.95 3.10 19.24
C PHE A 56 19.54 2.48 17.96
N LEU A 57 20.18 3.26 17.09
CA LEU A 57 20.82 2.74 15.88
C LEU A 57 22.24 2.23 16.16
N LYS A 58 22.37 1.39 17.18
CA LYS A 58 23.65 0.80 17.63
C LYS A 58 23.55 -0.72 17.61
N GLY A 59 24.65 -1.38 17.26
CA GLY A 59 24.78 -2.83 17.27
C GLY A 59 24.40 -3.54 15.96
N LYS A 60 24.63 -4.85 15.91
CA LYS A 60 24.44 -5.67 14.69
C LYS A 60 23.17 -6.53 14.71
N LYS A 61 22.40 -6.49 15.80
CA LYS A 61 21.21 -7.34 16.01
C LYS A 61 19.93 -6.52 15.93
N SER A 62 18.84 -7.16 15.46
CA SER A 62 17.50 -6.59 15.51
C SER A 62 16.96 -6.72 16.93
N TYR A 63 16.26 -5.70 17.44
CA TYR A 63 15.66 -5.75 18.77
C TYR A 63 14.41 -4.86 18.87
N LYS A 64 13.66 -5.02 19.96
CA LYS A 64 12.51 -4.20 20.32
C LYS A 64 12.89 -3.31 21.50
N THR A 65 12.42 -2.08 21.50
CA THR A 65 12.58 -1.14 22.59
C THR A 65 11.36 -0.24 22.66
N THR A 66 11.19 0.49 23.74
CA THR A 66 10.09 1.45 23.91
C THR A 66 10.70 2.84 23.95
N TYR A 67 10.04 3.80 23.30
CA TYR A 67 10.51 5.17 23.26
C TYR A 67 9.37 6.14 23.48
N THR A 68 9.66 7.17 24.26
CA THR A 68 8.74 8.25 24.55
C THR A 68 9.24 9.50 23.84
N ILE A 69 8.40 10.08 22.98
CA ILE A 69 8.63 11.42 22.44
C ILE A 69 7.88 12.40 23.32
N THR A 70 8.59 13.36 23.87
CA THR A 70 8.03 14.51 24.60
C THR A 70 8.30 15.76 23.78
N ARG A 71 7.26 16.49 23.37
CA ARG A 71 7.39 17.81 22.75
C ARG A 71 7.28 18.94 23.78
N ASP A 72 6.30 18.82 24.67
CA ASP A 72 6.01 19.76 25.77
C ASP A 72 5.63 18.98 27.04
N LYS A 73 5.47 19.68 28.18
CA LYS A 73 5.18 19.06 29.50
C LYS A 73 3.99 18.08 29.48
N ASP A 74 2.97 18.32 28.64
CA ASP A 74 1.79 17.46 28.48
C ASP A 74 1.69 16.70 27.14
N ASP A 75 2.60 16.94 26.19
CA ASP A 75 2.57 16.28 24.88
C ASP A 75 3.63 15.18 24.78
N SER A 76 3.47 14.14 25.61
CA SER A 76 4.28 12.91 25.55
C SER A 76 3.51 11.74 24.93
N VAL A 77 4.18 10.98 24.06
CA VAL A 77 3.65 9.73 23.51
C VAL A 77 4.67 8.62 23.64
N THR A 78 4.25 7.51 24.24
CA THR A 78 5.07 6.31 24.41
C THR A 78 4.64 5.27 23.37
N PHE A 79 5.61 4.71 22.65
CA PHE A 79 5.35 3.71 21.62
C PHE A 79 6.48 2.70 21.49
N ASP A 80 6.15 1.53 20.95
CA ASP A 80 7.13 0.47 20.71
C ASP A 80 7.90 0.74 19.41
N LEU A 81 9.22 0.74 19.55
CA LEU A 81 10.20 0.83 18.47
C LEU A 81 10.78 -0.54 18.16
N TRP A 82 10.63 -0.93 16.89
CA TRP A 82 11.16 -2.18 16.38
C TRP A 82 12.30 -1.87 15.41
N ILE A 83 13.50 -2.28 15.77
CA ILE A 83 14.72 -1.97 15.03
C ILE A 83 15.17 -3.24 14.34
N VAL A 84 15.21 -3.17 13.01
CA VAL A 84 15.61 -4.29 12.15
C VAL A 84 16.93 -3.95 11.47
N CYS A 85 17.92 -4.78 11.73
CA CYS A 85 19.25 -4.69 11.14
C CYS A 85 19.32 -5.58 9.89
N LYS A 86 19.57 -4.98 8.73
CA LYS A 86 19.77 -5.71 7.46
C LYS A 86 21.13 -5.35 6.88
N TYR A 87 21.98 -6.34 6.67
CA TYR A 87 23.25 -6.12 6.00
C TYR A 87 23.03 -5.87 4.50
N ARG A 88 23.64 -4.80 3.98
CA ARG A 88 23.71 -4.55 2.54
C ARG A 88 24.90 -5.34 1.98
N LYS A 89 24.59 -6.49 1.38
CA LYS A 89 25.52 -7.32 0.62
C LYS A 89 25.86 -6.65 -0.74
N GLY A 90 26.47 -5.46 -0.72
CA GLY A 90 26.85 -4.71 -1.93
C GLY A 90 25.69 -4.14 -2.76
N LYS A 91 24.44 -4.23 -2.28
CA LYS A 91 23.28 -3.69 -3.01
C LYS A 91 23.37 -2.15 -3.10
N CYS A 92 23.33 -1.63 -4.33
CA CYS A 92 23.50 -0.21 -4.67
C CYS A 92 24.86 0.36 -4.27
N ASN A 93 25.97 -0.37 -4.51
CA ASN A 93 27.35 0.04 -4.18
C ASN A 93 27.58 0.47 -2.71
N GLN A 94 26.75 -0.04 -1.79
CA GLN A 94 26.85 0.30 -0.37
C GLN A 94 27.05 -0.98 0.44
N HIS A 95 28.15 -1.02 1.19
CA HIS A 95 28.47 -2.06 2.16
C HIS A 95 28.11 -1.56 3.56
N GLY A 96 27.57 -2.44 4.41
CA GLY A 96 27.28 -2.11 5.81
C GLY A 96 25.85 -2.40 6.28
N VAL A 97 25.62 -2.19 7.57
CA VAL A 97 24.33 -2.46 8.23
C VAL A 97 23.36 -1.31 7.96
N LYS A 98 22.21 -1.64 7.36
CA LYS A 98 21.09 -0.72 7.22
C LYS A 98 20.07 -0.98 8.33
N TYR A 99 19.84 0.04 9.14
CA TYR A 99 18.79 0.03 10.16
C TYR A 99 17.46 0.48 9.57
N PHE A 100 16.44 -0.35 9.76
CA PHE A 100 15.04 0.01 9.58
C PHE A 100 14.40 0.14 10.95
N VAL A 101 13.76 1.28 11.21
CA VAL A 101 13.10 1.54 12.49
C VAL A 101 11.62 1.68 12.21
N TYR A 102 10.83 0.92 12.94
CA TYR A 102 9.38 0.93 12.84
C TYR A 102 8.76 1.28 14.19
N VAL A 103 7.73 2.11 14.17
CA VAL A 103 6.79 2.23 15.27
C VAL A 103 5.72 1.18 15.05
N ALA A 104 5.48 0.35 16.07
CA ALA A 104 4.48 -0.69 16.04
C ALA A 104 3.53 -0.53 17.23
N TYR A 105 2.24 -0.78 17.00
CA TYR A 105 1.24 -0.85 18.06
C TYR A 105 0.35 -2.07 17.87
N LYS A 106 0.25 -2.93 18.90
CA LYS A 106 -0.49 -4.21 18.89
C LYS A 106 -0.21 -5.11 17.68
N VAL A 107 1.01 -5.06 17.14
CA VAL A 107 1.42 -5.88 15.98
C VAL A 107 1.88 -7.27 16.45
N LYS A 108 1.11 -8.32 16.09
CA LYS A 108 1.41 -9.74 16.43
C LYS A 108 2.51 -10.40 15.58
N THR A 109 3.26 -9.63 14.80
CA THR A 109 4.21 -10.17 13.82
C THR A 109 5.59 -10.40 14.44
N ASN A 110 6.36 -11.39 13.96
CA ASN A 110 7.74 -11.58 14.43
C ASN A 110 8.68 -10.46 13.94
N LEU A 111 9.70 -10.14 14.73
CA LEU A 111 10.69 -9.09 14.47
C LEU A 111 11.46 -9.33 13.15
N ASP A 112 11.76 -10.57 12.80
CA ASP A 112 12.46 -10.90 11.55
C ASP A 112 11.59 -10.67 10.31
N TYR A 113 10.27 -10.81 10.48
CA TYR A 113 9.30 -10.71 9.40
C TYR A 113 8.72 -9.31 9.25
N ILE A 114 8.83 -8.42 10.25
CA ILE A 114 8.23 -7.07 10.21
C ILE A 114 8.66 -6.26 8.98
N TYR A 115 9.90 -6.42 8.52
CA TYR A 115 10.39 -5.79 7.30
C TYR A 115 9.62 -6.25 6.06
N GLN A 116 9.31 -7.54 5.97
CA GLN A 116 8.55 -8.11 4.86
C GLN A 116 7.06 -7.78 5.00
N ASP A 117 6.53 -7.83 6.22
CA ASP A 117 5.14 -7.49 6.53
C ASP A 117 4.85 -6.03 6.15
N TYR A 118 5.74 -5.10 6.51
CA TYR A 118 5.62 -3.70 6.15
C TYR A 118 5.62 -3.45 4.63
N ARG A 119 6.31 -4.28 3.84
CA ARG A 119 6.28 -4.16 2.36
C ARG A 119 4.89 -4.35 1.76
N LYS A 120 3.93 -4.93 2.48
CA LYS A 120 2.54 -5.00 2.03
C LYS A 120 1.93 -3.62 1.76
N ARG A 121 2.48 -2.55 2.35
CA ARG A 121 2.14 -1.15 2.04
C ARG A 121 2.25 -0.82 0.54
N PHE A 122 3.21 -1.40 -0.17
CA PHE A 122 3.39 -1.21 -1.62
C PHE A 122 2.23 -1.80 -2.45
N GLY A 123 1.30 -2.52 -1.83
CA GLY A 123 0.05 -2.96 -2.47
C GLY A 123 -0.78 -1.80 -2.99
N ILE A 124 -0.76 -0.64 -2.30
CA ILE A 124 -1.45 0.57 -2.76
C ILE A 124 -0.79 1.10 -4.03
N GLU A 125 0.53 1.33 -4.01
CA GLU A 125 1.28 1.82 -5.19
C GLU A 125 1.14 0.89 -6.40
N THR A 126 1.20 -0.43 -6.15
CA THR A 126 1.03 -1.43 -7.21
C THR A 126 -0.38 -1.37 -7.79
N SER A 127 -1.41 -1.25 -6.94
CA SER A 127 -2.80 -1.08 -7.38
C SER A 127 -2.99 0.20 -8.18
N TYR A 128 -2.36 1.32 -7.78
CA TYR A 128 -2.40 2.57 -8.56
C TYR A 128 -1.69 2.44 -9.91
N ARG A 129 -0.55 1.74 -9.98
CA ARG A 129 0.14 1.46 -11.24
C ARG A 129 -0.73 0.64 -12.18
N LEU A 130 -1.38 -0.42 -11.67
CA LEU A 130 -2.31 -1.24 -12.45
C LEU A 130 -3.53 -0.43 -12.94
N LYS A 131 -4.14 0.34 -12.04
CA LYS A 131 -5.25 1.23 -12.37
C LYS A 131 -4.87 2.22 -13.47
N ASN A 132 -3.63 2.74 -13.47
CA ASN A 132 -3.18 3.65 -14.51
C ASN A 132 -3.09 3.02 -15.91
N ILE A 133 -2.94 1.69 -16.01
CA ILE A 133 -2.96 0.97 -17.29
C ILE A 133 -4.36 1.01 -17.92
N CYS A 134 -5.40 0.86 -17.11
CA CYS A 134 -6.80 0.90 -17.55
C CYS A 134 -7.41 2.30 -17.59
N ARG A 135 -6.66 3.33 -17.16
CA ARG A 135 -7.22 4.66 -16.95
C ARG A 135 -7.46 5.34 -18.28
N ILE A 136 -8.72 5.68 -18.53
CA ILE A 136 -9.12 6.56 -19.63
C ILE A 136 -8.47 7.93 -19.43
N ARG A 137 -7.69 8.37 -20.42
CA ARG A 137 -7.07 9.70 -20.45
C ARG A 137 -8.03 10.64 -21.18
N THR A 138 -8.40 11.74 -20.55
CA THR A 138 -9.29 12.76 -21.12
C THR A 138 -8.73 14.15 -20.86
N ASN A 139 -8.90 15.07 -21.81
CA ASN A 139 -8.59 16.49 -21.64
C ASN A 139 -9.79 17.30 -21.10
N ASN A 140 -10.96 16.67 -20.93
CA ASN A 140 -12.14 17.37 -20.43
C ASN A 140 -11.88 17.95 -19.02
N LYS A 141 -12.26 19.21 -18.79
CA LYS A 141 -12.07 19.92 -17.51
C LYS A 141 -13.04 19.48 -16.41
N ASN A 142 -14.14 18.80 -16.75
CA ASN A 142 -15.15 18.39 -15.78
C ASN A 142 -14.59 17.37 -14.75
N PRO A 143 -14.56 17.71 -13.44
CA PRO A 143 -14.01 16.84 -12.40
C PRO A 143 -14.84 15.57 -12.17
N VAL A 144 -16.17 15.63 -12.37
CA VAL A 144 -17.08 14.49 -12.17
C VAL A 144 -16.78 13.39 -13.19
N LEU A 145 -16.60 13.76 -14.46
CA LEU A 145 -16.22 12.81 -15.51
C LEU A 145 -14.86 12.17 -15.26
N ARG A 146 -13.88 12.97 -14.80
CA ARG A 146 -12.56 12.45 -14.42
C ARG A 146 -12.66 11.45 -13.26
N LEU A 147 -13.51 11.72 -12.27
CA LEU A 147 -13.74 10.82 -11.14
C LEU A 147 -14.41 9.52 -11.61
N LEU A 148 -15.42 9.61 -12.47
CA LEU A 148 -16.09 8.45 -13.07
C LEU A 148 -15.08 7.52 -13.77
N PHE A 149 -14.19 8.07 -14.60
CA PHE A 149 -13.15 7.28 -15.26
C PHE A 149 -12.18 6.62 -14.28
N VAL A 150 -11.86 7.29 -13.17
CA VAL A 150 -11.08 6.69 -12.09
C VAL A 150 -11.83 5.51 -11.45
N GLY A 151 -13.13 5.67 -11.18
CA GLY A 151 -14.01 4.62 -10.67
C GLY A 151 -14.05 3.39 -11.59
N ILE A 152 -14.29 3.60 -12.89
CA ILE A 152 -14.29 2.53 -13.91
C ILE A 152 -12.96 1.79 -13.93
N SER A 153 -11.84 2.52 -13.82
CA SER A 153 -10.51 1.90 -13.80
C SER A 153 -10.33 0.98 -12.59
N PHE A 154 -10.79 1.41 -11.40
CA PHE A 154 -10.78 0.57 -10.20
C PHE A 154 -11.70 -0.64 -10.34
N LEU A 155 -12.88 -0.46 -10.93
CA LEU A 155 -13.82 -1.56 -11.18
C LEU A 155 -13.19 -2.63 -12.07
N LEU A 156 -12.57 -2.25 -13.20
CA LEU A 156 -11.88 -3.17 -14.11
C LEU A 156 -10.77 -3.95 -13.42
N VAL A 157 -9.93 -3.28 -12.61
CA VAL A 157 -8.87 -3.96 -11.84
C VAL A 157 -9.47 -4.95 -10.83
N ASN A 158 -10.55 -4.59 -10.15
CA ASN A 158 -11.23 -5.49 -9.20
C ASN A 158 -11.86 -6.70 -9.89
N ILE A 159 -12.50 -6.51 -11.05
CA ILE A 159 -13.03 -7.60 -11.87
C ILE A 159 -11.90 -8.54 -12.28
N TRP A 160 -10.78 -8.01 -12.77
CA TRP A 160 -9.61 -8.81 -13.13
C TRP A 160 -9.09 -9.64 -11.95
N VAL A 161 -8.93 -9.03 -10.78
CA VAL A 161 -8.50 -9.73 -9.56
C VAL A 161 -9.50 -10.82 -9.16
N ASN A 162 -10.80 -10.54 -9.27
CA ASN A 162 -11.86 -11.51 -9.00
C ASN A 162 -11.80 -12.71 -9.97
N LEU A 163 -11.62 -12.46 -11.26
CA LEU A 163 -11.46 -13.50 -12.28
C LEU A 163 -10.22 -14.36 -12.03
N LEU A 164 -9.08 -13.73 -11.73
CA LEU A 164 -7.86 -14.45 -11.34
C LEU A 164 -8.12 -15.36 -10.13
N TRP A 165 -8.83 -14.85 -9.12
CA TRP A 165 -9.09 -15.60 -7.90
C TRP A 165 -10.11 -16.72 -8.08
N ARG A 166 -11.11 -16.56 -8.96
CA ARG A 166 -12.17 -17.56 -9.19
C ARG A 166 -11.79 -18.61 -10.23
N ARG A 167 -11.13 -18.22 -11.32
CA ARG A 167 -10.89 -19.07 -12.49
C ARG A 167 -9.43 -19.47 -12.68
N ILE A 168 -8.50 -18.61 -12.29
CA ILE A 168 -7.06 -18.76 -12.58
C ILE A 168 -6.27 -18.89 -11.27
N SER A 169 -6.90 -19.54 -10.30
CA SER A 169 -6.26 -19.92 -9.05
C SER A 169 -6.49 -21.38 -8.76
N ARG A 170 -5.43 -22.04 -8.30
CA ARG A 170 -5.48 -23.43 -7.85
C ARG A 170 -5.50 -23.47 -6.32
N LYS A 171 -6.45 -24.21 -5.75
CA LYS A 171 -6.49 -24.45 -4.30
C LYS A 171 -5.25 -25.27 -3.90
N ARG A 172 -4.53 -24.84 -2.87
CA ARG A 172 -3.40 -25.55 -2.25
C ARG A 172 -3.58 -25.53 -0.73
N LYS A 173 -3.00 -26.48 0.00
CA LYS A 173 -2.97 -26.41 1.48
C LYS A 173 -2.31 -25.09 1.92
N GLY A 174 -3.03 -24.30 2.71
CA GLY A 174 -2.57 -23.04 3.29
C GLY A 174 -2.68 -21.77 2.42
N SER A 175 -2.98 -21.87 1.11
CA SER A 175 -3.24 -20.69 0.25
C SER A 175 -3.77 -21.05 -1.15
N ARG A 176 -4.16 -20.05 -1.97
CA ARG A 176 -4.41 -20.24 -3.40
C ARG A 176 -3.20 -19.79 -4.21
N LEU A 177 -2.74 -20.62 -5.14
CA LEU A 177 -1.71 -20.23 -6.10
C LEU A 177 -2.37 -19.47 -7.25
N ILE A 178 -2.02 -18.19 -7.42
CA ILE A 178 -2.60 -17.31 -8.45
C ILE A 178 -1.60 -17.18 -9.59
N TYR A 179 -1.96 -17.64 -10.79
CA TYR A 179 -1.10 -17.60 -11.96
C TYR A 179 -1.25 -16.28 -12.72
N ARG A 180 -0.68 -15.20 -12.16
CA ARG A 180 -0.76 -13.84 -12.74
C ARG A 180 -0.11 -13.72 -14.12
N THR A 181 0.83 -14.58 -14.44
CA THR A 181 1.55 -14.59 -15.73
C THR A 181 0.69 -15.14 -16.86
N LEU A 182 -0.27 -16.02 -16.56
CA LEU A 182 -1.16 -16.60 -17.57
C LEU A 182 -2.26 -15.64 -18.03
N PHE A 183 -2.70 -14.74 -17.13
CA PHE A 183 -3.77 -13.80 -17.42
C PHE A 183 -3.47 -12.42 -16.82
N THR A 184 -2.77 -11.62 -17.62
CA THR A 184 -2.43 -10.24 -17.30
C THR A 184 -3.63 -9.32 -17.48
N LEU A 185 -3.59 -8.16 -16.83
CA LEU A 185 -4.62 -7.13 -16.97
C LEU A 185 -4.78 -6.68 -18.44
N LYS A 186 -3.67 -6.59 -19.18
CA LYS A 186 -3.68 -6.23 -20.61
C LYS A 186 -4.44 -7.26 -21.47
N GLN A 187 -4.27 -8.54 -21.19
CA GLN A 187 -5.01 -9.61 -21.88
C GLN A 187 -6.51 -9.52 -21.62
N MET A 188 -6.92 -9.24 -20.37
CA MET A 188 -8.34 -9.02 -20.07
C MET A 188 -8.93 -7.84 -20.86
N LEU A 189 -8.20 -6.72 -20.95
CA LEU A 189 -8.64 -5.56 -21.73
C LEU A 189 -8.75 -5.88 -23.22
N ALA A 190 -7.81 -6.64 -23.77
CA ALA A 190 -7.86 -7.09 -25.16
C ALA A 190 -9.11 -7.96 -25.42
N PHE A 191 -9.42 -8.90 -24.52
CA PHE A 191 -10.63 -9.72 -24.63
C PHE A 191 -11.91 -8.90 -24.53
N LEU A 192 -11.96 -7.91 -23.65
CA LEU A 192 -13.10 -6.99 -23.56
C LEU A 192 -13.26 -6.17 -24.84
N SER A 193 -12.15 -5.66 -25.40
CA SER A 193 -12.16 -4.92 -26.66
C SER A 193 -12.71 -5.78 -27.81
N GLN A 194 -12.24 -7.02 -27.93
CA GLN A 194 -12.73 -7.96 -28.95
C GLN A 194 -14.22 -8.30 -28.75
N ALA A 195 -14.66 -8.50 -27.50
CA ALA A 195 -16.07 -8.76 -27.20
C ALA A 195 -16.96 -7.56 -27.57
N LEU A 196 -16.50 -6.33 -27.31
CA LEU A 196 -17.21 -5.11 -27.71
C LEU A 196 -17.29 -4.99 -29.23
N GLN A 197 -16.18 -5.24 -29.94
CA GLN A 197 -16.16 -5.23 -31.42
C GLN A 197 -17.17 -6.22 -32.01
N ARG A 198 -17.23 -7.45 -31.47
CA ARG A 198 -18.21 -8.46 -31.90
C ARG A 198 -19.65 -8.05 -31.64
N LYS A 199 -19.90 -7.39 -30.51
CA LYS A 199 -21.26 -7.00 -30.10
C LYS A 199 -21.80 -5.81 -30.88
N TYR A 200 -20.95 -4.82 -31.14
CA TYR A 200 -21.39 -3.54 -31.70
C TYR A 200 -21.15 -3.37 -33.20
N GLN A 201 -20.49 -4.34 -33.85
CA GLN A 201 -20.05 -4.30 -35.26
C GLN A 201 -19.21 -3.05 -35.56
N VAL A 202 -17.93 -3.25 -35.87
CA VAL A 202 -17.02 -2.13 -36.12
C VAL A 202 -17.44 -1.44 -37.42
N PHE A 203 -17.63 -0.12 -37.37
CA PHE A 203 -17.64 0.69 -38.59
C PHE A 203 -16.20 0.71 -39.12
N GLU A 204 -15.91 -0.15 -40.11
CA GLU A 204 -14.60 -0.24 -40.78
C GLU A 204 -14.50 0.72 -41.99
N SER A 205 -15.42 1.67 -42.13
CA SER A 205 -15.37 2.69 -43.18
C SER A 205 -14.63 3.95 -42.69
N ILE A 206 -13.59 4.33 -43.44
CA ILE A 206 -12.94 5.63 -43.31
C ILE A 206 -13.61 6.56 -44.33
N TYR A 207 -14.39 7.52 -43.87
CA TYR A 207 -14.93 8.56 -44.73
C TYR A 207 -13.87 9.66 -44.90
N LEU A 208 -13.35 9.82 -46.11
CA LEU A 208 -12.60 11.00 -46.50
C LEU A 208 -13.61 12.10 -46.87
N PRO A 209 -13.48 13.34 -46.36
CA PRO A 209 -14.33 14.43 -46.81
C PRO A 209 -14.07 14.68 -48.30
N SER A 210 -15.11 14.59 -49.11
CA SER A 210 -15.10 15.03 -50.51
C SER A 210 -14.82 16.53 -50.52
N GLY A 211 -13.73 16.94 -51.19
CA GLY A 211 -13.45 18.35 -51.47
C GLY A 211 -14.46 18.98 -52.40
#